data_AF-A0A936LS52-F1
#
_entry.id   AF-A0A936LS52-F1
#
_cell.length_a   1.000
_cell.length_b   1.000
_cell.length_c   1.000
_cell.angle_alpha   90.00
_cell.angle_beta   90.00
_cell.angle_gamma   90.00
#
_symmetry.space_group_name_H-M   'P 1'
#
loop_
_entity.id
_entity.type
_entity.pdbx_description
1 polymer ?
#
loop_
_entity_poly.entity_id
_entity_poly.type
_entity_poly.pdbx_seq_one_letter_code
_entity_poly.pdbx_strand_id
1 'polypeptide(L)'
;MIQAFIYIFCIFALFVGFNIYIRVKTFKFYKQLVDRRIQFHFKDIFSKLRWEKILAQYPDDIDLLNRFRKHMLTTGLLFVCVIILVFLLLFFMRNIQ
;
A
#
# COMPACT_ATOMS: atom_id res chain seq x y z
N MET A 1 -29.34 13.24 -10.38
CA MET A 1 -29.08 11.78 -10.34
C MET A 1 -27.91 11.34 -11.23
N ILE A 2 -27.93 11.63 -12.54
CA ILE A 2 -26.89 11.15 -13.49
C ILE A 2 -25.49 11.71 -13.17
N GLN A 3 -25.38 12.99 -12.83
CA GLN A 3 -24.08 13.61 -12.47
C GLN A 3 -23.44 12.96 -11.23
N ALA A 4 -24.23 12.64 -10.20
CA ALA A 4 -23.72 11.95 -9.00
C ALA A 4 -23.16 10.56 -9.35
N PHE A 5 -23.83 9.82 -10.24
CA PHE A 5 -23.35 8.53 -10.73
C PHE A 5 -22.02 8.64 -11.48
N ILE A 6 -21.85 9.68 -12.29
CA ILE A 6 -20.60 9.93 -13.02
C ILE A 6 -19.45 10.23 -12.03
N TYR A 7 -19.68 11.07 -11.02
CA TYR A 7 -18.66 11.34 -10.00
C TYR A 7 -18.27 10.08 -9.21
N ILE A 8 -19.26 9.28 -8.79
CA ILE A 8 -19.01 8.02 -8.07
C ILE A 8 -18.21 7.05 -8.96
N PHE A 9 -18.57 6.92 -10.23
CA PHE A 9 -17.89 6.04 -11.17
C PHE A 9 -16.45 6.49 -11.43
N CYS A 10 -16.20 7.80 -11.61
CA CYS A 10 -14.85 8.33 -11.76
C CYS A 10 -13.99 8.09 -10.52
N ILE A 11 -14.53 8.30 -9.32
CA ILE A 11 -13.84 8.00 -8.06
C ILE A 11 -13.55 6.51 -7.98
N PHE A 12 -14.54 5.66 -8.28
CA PHE A 12 -14.37 4.21 -8.27
C PHE A 12 -13.28 3.73 -9.25
N ALA A 13 -13.30 4.21 -10.49
CA ALA A 13 -12.30 3.87 -11.50
C ALA A 13 -10.89 4.31 -11.09
N LEU A 14 -10.76 5.52 -10.53
CA LEU A 14 -9.49 6.03 -10.01
C LEU A 14 -8.98 5.18 -8.85
N PHE A 15 -9.88 4.74 -7.96
CA PHE A 15 -9.55 3.82 -6.86
C PHE A 15 -9.09 2.45 -7.33
N VAL A 16 -9.81 1.85 -8.28
CA VAL A 16 -9.44 0.57 -8.88
C VAL A 16 -8.08 0.69 -9.57
N GLY A 17 -7.86 1.76 -10.33
CA GLY A 17 -6.58 2.05 -10.97
C GLY A 17 -5.44 2.20 -9.95
N PHE A 18 -5.68 2.95 -8.87
CA PHE A 18 -4.70 3.14 -7.80
C PHE A 18 -4.38 1.83 -7.07
N ASN A 19 -5.40 1.00 -6.81
CA ASN A 19 -5.23 -0.31 -6.18
C ASN A 19 -4.40 -1.26 -7.06
N ILE A 20 -4.70 -1.30 -8.36
CA ILE A 20 -3.94 -2.09 -9.33
C ILE A 20 -2.50 -1.57 -9.45
N TYR A 21 -2.30 -0.25 -9.54
CA TYR A 21 -0.97 0.35 -9.59
C TYR A 21 -0.10 -0.05 -8.40
N ILE A 22 -0.67 0.05 -7.19
CA ILE A 22 -0.03 -0.40 -5.95
C ILE A 22 0.33 -1.88 -6.04
N ARG A 23 -0.60 -2.73 -6.47
CA ARG A 23 -0.40 -4.17 -6.53
C ARG A 23 0.72 -4.56 -7.47
N VAL A 24 0.75 -3.96 -8.67
CA VAL A 24 1.81 -4.19 -9.67
C VAL A 24 3.18 -3.73 -9.15
N LYS A 25 3.25 -2.54 -8.54
CA LYS A 25 4.50 -2.00 -8.01
C LYS A 25 5.03 -2.85 -6.85
N THR A 26 4.14 -3.27 -5.95
CA THR A 26 4.46 -4.15 -4.83
C THR A 26 4.95 -5.51 -5.31
N PHE A 27 4.32 -6.08 -6.34
CA PHE A 27 4.75 -7.33 -6.97
C PHE A 27 6.16 -7.22 -7.56
N LYS A 28 6.51 -6.08 -8.16
CA LYS A 28 7.84 -5.85 -8.71
C LYS A 28 8.92 -5.83 -7.62
N PHE A 29 8.67 -5.15 -6.51
CA PHE A 29 9.58 -5.16 -5.36
C PHE A 29 9.66 -6.55 -4.70
N TYR A 30 8.51 -7.23 -4.54
CA TYR A 30 8.48 -8.60 -4.03
C TYR A 30 9.31 -9.55 -4.91
N LYS A 31 9.19 -9.43 -6.23
CA LYS A 31 10.00 -10.20 -7.19
C LYS A 31 11.49 -9.95 -7.00
N GLN A 32 11.93 -8.71 -6.79
CA GLN A 32 13.34 -8.38 -6.53
C GLN A 32 13.86 -9.01 -5.22
N LEU A 33 13.03 -9.08 -4.19
CA LEU A 33 13.40 -9.69 -2.91
C LEU A 33 13.49 -11.22 -3.00
N VAL A 34 12.58 -11.84 -3.77
CA VAL A 34 12.60 -13.29 -4.05
C VAL A 34 13.81 -13.69 -4.88
N ASP A 35 14.17 -12.87 -5.87
CA ASP A 35 15.33 -13.11 -6.75
C ASP A 35 16.65 -13.13 -5.96
N ARG A 36 16.77 -12.27 -4.94
CA ARG A 36 17.89 -12.25 -3.99
C ARG A 36 17.79 -13.27 -2.85
N ARG A 37 16.79 -14.15 -2.87
CA ARG A 37 16.48 -15.16 -1.83
C ARG A 37 16.39 -14.62 -0.40
N ILE A 38 15.96 -13.37 -0.22
CA ILE A 38 15.81 -12.78 1.11
C ILE A 38 14.55 -13.35 1.76
N GLN A 39 14.73 -14.26 2.72
CA GLN A 39 13.63 -14.89 3.44
C GLN A 39 13.28 -14.07 4.68
N PHE A 40 12.10 -13.45 4.68
CA PHE A 40 11.55 -12.77 5.86
C PHE A 40 10.02 -12.84 5.85
N HIS A 41 9.40 -12.82 7.03
CA HIS A 41 7.95 -12.76 7.11
C HIS A 41 7.46 -11.31 7.02
N PHE A 42 6.33 -11.10 6.35
CA PHE A 42 5.69 -9.78 6.24
C PHE A 42 5.41 -9.13 7.61
N LYS A 43 5.16 -9.93 8.65
CA LYS A 43 4.96 -9.45 10.04
C LYS A 43 6.19 -8.75 10.60
N ASP A 44 7.38 -9.10 10.12
CA ASP A 44 8.64 -8.55 10.61
C ASP A 44 8.90 -7.14 10.07
N ILE A 45 8.33 -6.79 8.90
CA ILE A 45 8.39 -5.45 8.31
C ILE A 45 7.74 -4.40 9.24
N PHE A 46 6.68 -4.80 9.93
CA PHE A 46 5.95 -3.92 10.86
C PHE A 46 6.67 -3.76 12.20
N SER A 47 7.47 -4.75 12.63
CA SER A 47 8.18 -4.71 13.90
C SER A 47 9.60 -4.17 13.73
N LYS A 48 9.87 -2.97 14.27
CA LYS A 48 11.19 -2.33 14.18
C LYS A 48 12.33 -3.23 14.69
N LEU A 49 12.10 -3.94 15.81
CA LEU A 49 13.07 -4.83 16.44
C LEU A 49 13.42 -6.06 15.58
N ARG A 50 12.45 -6.62 14.86
CA ARG A 50 12.69 -7.78 13.97
C ARG A 50 13.29 -7.33 12.66
N TRP A 51 12.90 -6.15 12.17
CA TRP A 51 13.47 -5.55 10.99
C TRP A 51 14.97 -5.29 11.12
N GLU A 52 15.42 -4.76 12.26
CA GLU A 52 16.85 -4.55 12.53
C GLU A 52 17.64 -5.87 12.54
N LYS A 53 17.05 -6.97 13.03
CA LYS A 53 17.67 -8.30 12.94
C LYS A 53 17.79 -8.81 11.50
N ILE A 54 16.79 -8.55 10.65
CA ILE A 54 16.85 -8.91 9.23
C ILE A 54 17.89 -8.05 8.51
N LEU A 55 17.95 -6.74 8.78
CA LEU A 55 18.98 -5.87 8.23
C LEU A 55 20.40 -6.33 8.60
N ALA A 56 20.59 -6.84 9.83
CA ALA A 56 21.86 -7.40 10.27
C ALA A 56 22.22 -8.72 9.55
N GLN A 57 21.23 -9.50 9.08
CA GLN A 57 21.47 -10.71 8.28
C GLN A 57 21.82 -10.41 6.81
N TYR A 58 21.37 -9.27 6.28
CA TYR A 58 21.57 -8.87 4.89
C TYR A 58 22.19 -7.47 4.78
N PRO A 59 23.46 -7.30 5.19
CA PRO A 59 24.12 -6.00 5.23
C PRO A 59 24.27 -5.35 3.84
N ASP A 60 24.43 -6.14 2.78
CA ASP A 60 24.57 -5.65 1.40
C ASP A 60 23.26 -5.13 0.79
N ASP A 61 22.11 -5.47 1.37
CA ASP A 61 20.77 -5.16 0.85
C ASP A 61 19.98 -4.18 1.74
N ILE A 62 20.62 -3.58 2.76
CA ILE A 62 19.99 -2.67 3.74
C ILE A 62 19.20 -1.55 3.04
N ASP A 63 19.80 -0.95 2.02
CA ASP A 63 19.24 0.18 1.28
C ASP A 63 17.95 -0.21 0.52
N LEU A 64 17.98 -1.39 -0.11
CA LEU A 64 16.83 -1.95 -0.83
C LEU A 64 15.71 -2.32 0.14
N LEU A 65 16.06 -2.98 1.25
CA LEU A 65 15.13 -3.35 2.31
C LEU A 65 14.44 -2.12 2.89
N ASN A 66 15.18 -1.09 3.27
CA ASN A 66 14.60 0.12 3.85
C ASN A 66 13.68 0.86 2.86
N ARG A 67 14.06 0.95 1.59
CA ARG A 67 13.19 1.50 0.54
C ARG A 67 11.92 0.68 0.38
N PHE A 68 12.04 -0.65 0.38
CA PHE A 68 10.89 -1.54 0.31
C PHE A 68 9.95 -1.35 1.50
N ARG A 69 10.47 -1.38 2.73
CA ARG A 69 9.69 -1.17 3.96
C ARG A 69 8.97 0.16 3.95
N LYS A 70 9.68 1.24 3.63
CA LYS A 70 9.09 2.59 3.54
C LYS A 70 7.99 2.61 2.49
N HIS A 71 8.24 2.05 1.30
CA HIS A 71 7.24 2.01 0.25
C HIS A 71 6.00 1.22 0.65
N MET A 72 6.16 0.03 1.22
CA MET A 72 5.07 -0.80 1.74
C MET A 72 4.24 -0.06 2.78
N LEU A 73 4.87 0.58 3.77
CA LEU A 73 4.19 1.32 4.82
C LEU A 73 3.45 2.54 4.27
N THR A 74 4.09 3.35 3.42
CA THR A 74 3.46 4.52 2.79
C THR A 74 2.29 4.11 1.92
N THR A 75 2.43 3.05 1.14
CA THR A 75 1.39 2.55 0.26
C THR A 75 0.22 1.94 1.02
N GLY A 76 0.48 1.20 2.10
CA GLY A 76 -0.55 0.70 3.01
C GLY A 76 -1.31 1.84 3.71
N LEU A 77 -0.60 2.87 4.17
CA LEU A 77 -1.22 4.05 4.80
C LEU A 77 -2.07 4.83 3.80
N LEU A 78 -1.58 5.03 2.57
CA LEU A 78 -2.36 5.64 1.48
C LEU A 78 -3.65 4.86 1.22
N PHE A 79 -3.58 3.53 1.17
CA PHE A 79 -4.76 2.69 0.99
C PHE A 79 -5.79 2.88 2.11
N VAL A 80 -5.36 2.93 3.37
CA VAL A 80 -6.25 3.20 4.52
C VAL A 80 -6.87 4.60 4.45
N CYS A 81 -6.07 5.63 4.17
CA CYS A 81 -6.56 7.00 3.97
C CYS A 81 -7.64 7.09 2.89
N VAL A 82 -7.39 6.42 1.77
CA VAL A 82 -8.26 6.34 0.59
C VAL A 82 -9.59 5.66 0.96
N ILE A 83 -9.57 4.56 1.72
CA ILE A 83 -10.78 3.93 2.26
C ILE A 83 -11.56 4.89 3.19
N ILE A 84 -10.88 5.52 4.15
CA ILE A 84 -11.51 6.45 5.11
C ILE A 84 -12.17 7.62 4.36
N LEU A 85 -11.50 8.17 3.34
CA LEU A 85 -12.02 9.25 2.52
C LEU A 85 -13.33 8.85 1.83
N VAL A 86 -13.41 7.64 1.25
CA VAL A 86 -14.64 7.14 0.63
C VAL A 86 -15.74 6.93 1.65
N PHE A 87 -15.42 6.36 2.82
CA PHE A 87 -16.40 6.19 3.89
C PHE A 87 -16.96 7.54 4.36
N LEU A 88 -16.10 8.56 4.51
CA LEU A 88 -16.53 9.92 4.84
C LEU A 88 -17.41 10.54 3.75
N LEU A 89 -17.04 10.39 2.49
CA LEU A 89 -17.83 10.87 1.35
C LEU A 89 -19.22 10.24 1.30
N LEU A 90 -19.29 8.91 1.46
CA LEU A 90 -20.55 8.17 1.53
C LEU A 90 -21.39 8.58 2.75
N PHE A 91 -20.76 8.76 3.91
CA PHE A 91 -21.44 9.23 5.11
C PHE A 91 -22.00 10.64 4.93
N PHE A 92 -21.23 11.54 4.33
CA PHE A 92 -21.65 12.91 4.07
C PHE A 92 -22.78 12.98 3.03
N MET A 93 -22.70 12.18 1.97
CA MET A 93 -23.80 12.03 1.00
C MET A 93 -25.08 11.50 1.67
N ARG A 94 -24.96 10.53 2.58
CA ARG A 94 -26.11 9.99 3.33
C ARG A 94 -26.74 11.03 4.26
N ASN A 95 -25.95 11.93 4.83
CA ASN A 95 -26.44 12.94 5.78
C ASN A 95 -27.04 14.18 5.08
N ILE A 96 -26.84 14.32 3.77
CA ILE A 96 -27.39 15.42 2.94
C ILE A 96 -28.73 15.04 2.29
N GLN A 97 -29.01 13.74 2.09
CA GLN A 97 -30.33 13.24 1.66
C GLN A 97 -31.29 13.10 2.83
#